data_AF-A0A2W7QPW7-F1
#
_entry.id   AF-A0A2W7QPW7-F1
#
_cell.length_a   1.000
_cell.length_b   1.000
_cell.length_c   1.000
_cell.angle_alpha   90.00
_cell.angle_beta   90.00
_cell.angle_gamma   90.00
#
_symmetry.space_group_name_H-M   'P 1'
#
loop_
_entity.id
_entity.type
_entity.pdbx_description
1 polymer ?
#
loop_
_entity_poly.entity_id
_entity_poly.type
_entity_poly.pdbx_seq_one_letter_code
_entity_poly.pdbx_strand_id
1 'polypeptide(L)'
;WNSNWERLSAYFAYTKSIRKMIYTTNAVEGYHRQVRKVTKTKGAFTSDMALLKLVYLATRRIEKKWSSPLHNWGLTVQQLAIKFEGRLKLDIN
;
A
#
# COMPACT_ATOMS: atom_id res chain seq x y z
N TRP A 1 -1.98 16.39 -14.96
CA TRP A 1 -1.13 15.48 -15.76
C TRP A 1 0.11 16.19 -16.28
N ASN A 2 -0.02 17.17 -17.19
CA ASN A 2 1.14 17.88 -17.77
C ASN A 2 2.07 18.52 -16.72
N SER A 3 1.52 19.23 -15.73
CA SER A 3 2.32 19.88 -14.68
C SER A 3 3.05 18.93 -13.72
N ASN A 4 2.67 17.65 -13.70
CA ASN A 4 3.30 16.63 -12.84
C ASN A 4 4.01 15.55 -13.69
N TRP A 5 4.19 15.78 -15.00
CA TRP A 5 4.66 14.77 -15.93
C TRP A 5 6.03 14.21 -15.52
N GLU A 6 6.94 15.08 -15.08
CA GLU A 6 8.28 14.70 -14.60
C GLU A 6 8.24 13.63 -13.48
N ARG A 7 7.30 13.75 -12.54
CA ARG A 7 7.12 12.78 -11.46
C ARG A 7 6.42 11.51 -11.95
N LEU A 8 5.43 11.66 -12.82
CA LEU A 8 4.63 10.55 -13.33
C LEU A 8 5.43 9.69 -14.32
N SER A 9 6.36 10.27 -15.08
CA SER A 9 7.16 9.53 -16.07
C SER A 9 8.08 8.49 -15.44
N ALA A 10 8.49 8.69 -14.17
CA ALA A 10 9.29 7.71 -13.42
C ALA A 10 8.60 6.33 -13.32
N TYR A 11 7.27 6.29 -13.35
CA TYR A 11 6.50 5.06 -13.36
C TYR A 11 6.86 4.15 -14.57
N PHE A 12 7.21 4.73 -15.72
CA PHE A 12 7.56 3.95 -16.92
C PHE A 12 8.94 3.31 -16.85
N ALA A 13 9.79 3.70 -15.89
CA ALA A 13 11.09 3.07 -15.65
C ALA A 13 10.98 1.67 -15.03
N TYR A 14 9.77 1.24 -14.63
CA TYR A 14 9.48 -0.05 -13.99
C TYR A 14 8.90 -1.07 -14.98
N THR A 15 9.21 -2.35 -14.72
CA THR A 15 8.69 -3.48 -15.51
C THR A 15 7.19 -3.66 -15.30
N LYS A 16 6.53 -4.42 -16.18
CA LYS A 16 5.07 -4.64 -16.14
C LYS A 16 4.58 -5.21 -14.80
N SER A 17 5.35 -6.09 -14.17
CA SER A 17 5.02 -6.70 -12.88
C SER A 17 5.00 -5.65 -11.76
N ILE A 18 6.04 -4.83 -11.65
CA ILE A 18 6.14 -3.74 -10.67
C ILE A 18 5.07 -2.68 -10.93
N ARG A 19 4.88 -2.29 -12.19
CA ARG A 19 3.84 -1.34 -12.58
C ARG A 19 2.45 -1.79 -12.14
N LYS A 20 2.11 -3.06 -12.36
CA LYS A 20 0.85 -3.67 -11.89
C LYS A 20 0.66 -3.53 -10.40
N MET A 21 1.69 -3.76 -9.60
CA MET A 21 1.64 -3.56 -8.17
C MET A 21 1.37 -2.09 -7.79
N ILE A 22 2.01 -1.13 -8.48
CA ILE A 22 1.88 0.30 -8.20
C ILE A 22 0.46 0.81 -8.51
N TYR A 23 -0.10 0.53 -9.70
CA TYR A 23 -1.41 1.06 -10.07
C TYR A 23 -2.58 0.31 -9.46
N THR A 24 -2.35 -0.87 -8.86
CA THR A 24 -3.42 -1.59 -8.17
C THR A 24 -3.75 -0.87 -6.86
N THR A 25 -4.78 -0.02 -6.90
CA THR A 25 -5.19 0.82 -5.77
C THR A 25 -6.03 0.08 -4.71
N ASN A 26 -6.42 -1.17 -4.98
CA ASN A 26 -7.31 -1.97 -4.11
C ASN A 26 -6.89 -2.00 -2.64
N ALA A 27 -5.60 -2.06 -2.34
CA ALA A 27 -5.10 -2.10 -0.96
C ALA A 27 -5.33 -0.76 -0.24
N VAL A 28 -4.95 0.36 -0.88
CA VAL A 28 -5.08 1.72 -0.32
C VAL A 28 -6.55 2.14 -0.25
N GLU A 29 -7.33 1.89 -1.31
CA GLU A 29 -8.76 2.18 -1.33
C GLU A 29 -9.53 1.32 -0.34
N GLY A 30 -9.17 0.04 -0.22
CA GLY A 30 -9.72 -0.90 0.74
C GLY A 30 -9.48 -0.44 2.18
N TYR A 31 -8.25 0.00 2.50
CA TYR A 31 -7.91 0.60 3.78
C TYR A 31 -8.74 1.85 4.06
N HIS A 32 -8.73 2.84 3.15
CA HIS A 32 -9.50 4.07 3.30
C HIS A 32 -11.00 3.83 3.46
N ARG A 33 -11.56 2.84 2.76
CA ARG A 33 -12.96 2.43 2.92
C ARG A 33 -13.24 1.93 4.34
N GLN A 34 -12.36 1.12 4.93
CA GLN A 34 -12.54 0.64 6.29
C GLN A 34 -12.39 1.77 7.32
N VAL A 35 -11.42 2.67 7.14
CA VAL A 35 -11.26 3.85 8.01
C VAL A 35 -12.51 4.73 7.95
N ARG A 36 -12.99 5.08 6.75
CA ARG A 36 -14.25 5.84 6.58
C ARG A 36 -15.44 5.12 7.20
N LYS A 37 -15.51 3.78 7.12
CA LYS A 37 -16.60 3.00 7.70
C LYS A 37 -16.66 3.13 9.23
N VAL A 38 -15.52 3.20 9.92
CA VAL A 38 -15.48 3.31 11.38
C VAL A 38 -15.62 4.74 11.88
N THR A 39 -15.25 5.74 11.06
CA THR A 39 -15.36 7.15 11.43
C THR A 39 -16.71 7.75 11.04
N LYS A 40 -17.38 7.31 9.97
CA LYS A 40 -18.63 7.93 9.47
C LYS A 40 -19.79 7.98 10.47
N THR A 41 -19.82 7.09 11.46
CA THR A 41 -20.89 7.04 12.48
C THR A 41 -20.51 7.75 13.78
N LYS A 42 -19.28 8.24 13.88
CA LYS A 42 -18.82 9.06 15.01
C LYS A 42 -19.02 10.52 14.61
N GLY A 43 -19.67 11.30 15.49
CA GLY A 43 -19.77 12.75 15.37
C GLY A 43 -18.41 13.40 15.69
N ALA A 44 -18.39 14.40 16.55
CA ALA A 44 -17.14 14.99 17.00
C ALA A 44 -16.36 14.02 17.91
N PHE A 45 -15.03 14.00 17.77
CA PHE A 45 -14.14 13.31 18.69
C PHE A 45 -13.84 14.21 19.89
N THR A 46 -13.72 13.63 21.09
CA THR A 46 -13.42 14.38 22.32
C THR A 46 -11.97 14.85 22.41
N SER A 47 -11.07 14.24 21.64
CA SER A 47 -9.66 14.63 21.49
C SER A 47 -9.04 13.95 20.27
N ASP A 48 -7.90 14.46 19.80
CA ASP A 48 -7.11 13.84 18.73
C ASP A 48 -6.66 12.42 19.10
N MET A 49 -6.37 12.19 20.40
CA MET A 49 -5.99 10.86 20.91
C MET A 49 -7.15 9.86 20.80
N ALA A 50 -8.40 10.29 20.95
CA ALA A 50 -9.55 9.41 20.77
C ALA A 50 -9.69 8.97 19.29
N LEU A 51 -9.47 9.90 18.35
CA LEU A 51 -9.44 9.59 16.92
C LEU A 51 -8.28 8.65 16.57
N LEU A 52 -7.08 8.93 17.06
CA LEU A 52 -5.89 8.10 16.82
C LEU A 52 -6.08 6.66 17.31
N LYS A 53 -6.62 6.48 18.53
CA LYS A 53 -6.94 5.16 19.08
C LYS A 53 -7.93 4.40 18.20
N LEU A 54 -8.96 5.07 17.68
CA LEU A 54 -9.94 4.45 16.80
C LEU A 54 -9.29 3.98 15.48
N VAL A 55 -8.50 4.83 14.84
CA VAL A 55 -7.77 4.50 13.60
C VAL A 55 -6.77 3.37 13.84
N TYR A 56 -6.08 3.37 14.97
CA TYR A 56 -5.18 2.28 15.36
C TYR A 56 -5.92 0.95 15.49
N LEU A 57 -7.04 0.91 16.22
CA LEU A 57 -7.84 -0.31 16.37
C LEU A 57 -8.41 -0.80 15.03
N ALA A 58 -8.84 0.12 14.16
CA ALA A 58 -9.29 -0.22 12.82
C ALA A 58 -8.15 -0.82 11.98
N THR A 59 -6.96 -0.23 12.06
CA THR A 59 -5.76 -0.71 11.36
C THR A 59 -5.39 -2.11 11.82
N ARG A 60 -5.32 -2.38 13.14
CA ARG A 60 -5.08 -3.73 13.67
C ARG A 60 -6.11 -4.75 13.20
N ARG A 61 -7.38 -4.35 13.03
CA ARG A 61 -8.43 -5.25 12.50
C ARG A 61 -8.26 -5.54 11.01
N ILE A 62 -7.77 -4.57 10.23
CA ILE A 62 -7.47 -4.72 8.81
C ILE A 62 -6.26 -5.64 8.63
N GLU A 63 -5.19 -5.41 9.38
CA GLU A 63 -3.95 -6.21 9.35
C GLU A 63 -4.23 -7.71 9.57
N LYS A 64 -5.12 -8.05 10.50
CA LYS A 64 -5.55 -9.45 10.73
C LYS A 64 -6.12 -10.15 9.48
N LYS A 65 -6.61 -9.39 8.50
CA LYS A 65 -7.16 -9.91 7.24
C LYS A 65 -6.14 -9.90 6.10
N TRP A 66 -5.01 -9.23 6.25
CA TRP A 66 -3.94 -9.14 5.25
C TRP A 66 -2.97 -10.34 5.38
N SER A 67 -3.51 -11.55 5.32
CA SER A 67 -2.73 -12.79 5.35
C SER A 67 -2.47 -13.38 3.96
N SER A 68 -3.24 -12.96 2.94
CA SER A 68 -3.10 -13.49 1.59
C SER A 68 -1.82 -12.97 0.91
N PRO A 69 -1.03 -13.86 0.27
CA PRO A 69 0.16 -13.44 -0.44
C PRO A 69 -0.19 -12.58 -1.66
N LEU A 70 0.72 -11.68 -2.03
CA LEU A 70 0.56 -10.87 -3.24
C LEU A 70 0.69 -11.75 -4.48
N HIS A 71 -0.22 -11.55 -5.44
CA HIS A 71 -0.22 -12.26 -6.70
C HIS A 71 1.08 -11.98 -7.49
N ASN A 72 1.76 -13.04 -7.95
CA ASN A 72 3.05 -12.97 -8.65
C ASN A 72 4.15 -12.22 -7.88
N TRP A 73 4.17 -12.34 -6.55
CA TRP A 73 5.19 -11.70 -5.73
C TRP A 73 6.61 -12.15 -6.07
N GLY A 74 6.83 -13.45 -6.28
CA GLY A 74 8.16 -14.00 -6.61
C GLY A 74 8.78 -13.37 -7.87
N LEU A 75 8.00 -13.22 -8.94
CA LEU A 75 8.47 -12.52 -10.15
C LEU A 75 8.73 -11.02 -9.86
N THR A 76 7.83 -10.38 -9.12
CA THR A 76 7.92 -8.93 -8.84
C THR A 76 9.15 -8.60 -7.99
N VAL A 77 9.44 -9.42 -6.98
CA VAL A 77 10.57 -9.22 -6.08
C VAL A 77 11.91 -9.44 -6.78
N GLN A 78 12.00 -10.42 -7.70
CA GLN A 78 13.19 -10.60 -8.55
C GLN A 78 13.45 -9.38 -9.45
N GLN A 79 12.39 -8.85 -10.09
CA GLN A 79 12.52 -7.64 -10.92
C GLN A 79 12.93 -6.42 -10.10
N LEU A 80 12.45 -6.30 -8.85
CA LEU A 80 12.90 -5.27 -7.91
C LEU A 80 14.38 -5.45 -7.53
N ALA A 81 14.82 -6.68 -7.26
CA ALA A 81 16.21 -6.97 -6.93
C ALA A 81 17.17 -6.64 -8.07
N ILE A 82 16.80 -6.92 -9.32
CA ILE A 82 17.59 -6.53 -10.51
C ILE A 82 17.63 -5.00 -10.66
N LYS A 83 16.47 -4.32 -10.53
CA LYS A 83 16.39 -2.86 -10.70
C LYS A 83 17.15 -2.10 -9.59
N PHE A 84 17.19 -2.67 -8.39
CA PHE A 84 17.80 -2.10 -7.19
C PHE A 84 18.89 -3.01 -6.65
N GLU A 85 19.88 -3.29 -7.50
CA GLU A 85 21.01 -4.17 -7.18
C GLU A 85 21.68 -3.78 -5.85
N GLY A 86 22.02 -4.79 -5.04
CA GLY A 86 22.66 -4.61 -3.73
C GLY A 86 21.74 -4.07 -2.62
N ARG A 87 20.49 -3.70 -2.90
CA ARG A 87 19.55 -3.17 -1.88
C ARG A 87 18.63 -4.22 -1.27
N LEU A 88 18.37 -5.31 -1.98
CA LEU A 88 17.50 -6.39 -1.55
C LEU A 88 18.33 -7.65 -1.28
N LYS A 89 18.30 -8.13 -0.03
CA LYS A 89 18.76 -9.48 0.30
C LYS A 89 17.60 -10.42 0.07
N LEU A 90 17.62 -11.12 -1.06
CA LEU A 90 16.69 -12.22 -1.27
C LEU A 90 17.28 -13.44 -0.57
N ASP A 91 16.64 -13.91 0.51
CA ASP A 91 16.91 -15.25 1.04
C ASP A 91 16.36 -16.26 0.04
N ILE A 92 17.15 -16.53 -1.00
CA ILE A 92 16.92 -17.60 -1.96
C ILE A 92 17.68 -18.80 -1.40
N ASN A 93 17.07 -19.47 -0.42
CA ASN A 93 17.44 -20.83 -0.02
C ASN A 93 16.54 -21.82 -0.76
#